data_AF-A0A4Q2A654-F1
#
_entry.id   AF-A0A4Q2A654-F1
#
_cell.length_a   1.000
_cell.length_b   1.000
_cell.length_c   1.000
_cell.angle_alpha   90.00
_cell.angle_beta   90.00
_cell.angle_gamma   90.00
#
_symmetry.space_group_name_H-M   'P 1'
#
loop_
_entity.id
_entity.type
_entity.pdbx_description
1 polymer ?
#
loop_
_entity_poly.entity_id
_entity_poly.type
_entity_poly.pdbx_seq_one_letter_code
_entity_poly.pdbx_strand_id
1 'polypeptide(L)'
;MEFENVDFKATTYFMDETVPAIGVDFLDVSGKTFFGEIELPGDGVSMIYTDSTKEGEISYIEIVDPSDFLSDPALDNIEINGYNVKELIRVAYRRLNIEQLI
;
A
#
# COMPACT_ATOMS: atom_id res chain seq x y z
N MET A 1 -0.39 -11.59 15.30
CA MET A 1 -1.33 -10.70 16.00
C MET A 1 -1.30 -9.22 15.59
N GLU A 2 -0.46 -8.74 14.64
CA GLU A 2 -0.61 -7.34 14.15
C GLU A 2 -1.11 -7.22 12.70
N PHE A 3 -1.06 -8.27 11.86
CA PHE A 3 -1.50 -8.20 10.46
C PHE A 3 -2.23 -9.49 10.04
N GLU A 4 -3.12 -10.00 10.88
CA GLU A 4 -3.90 -11.23 10.60
C GLU A 4 -5.09 -10.97 9.68
N ASN A 5 -5.63 -9.75 9.68
CA ASN A 5 -6.74 -9.32 8.83
C ASN A 5 -6.28 -8.54 7.59
N VAL A 6 -5.02 -8.74 7.18
CA VAL A 6 -4.44 -8.04 6.03
C VAL A 6 -3.81 -9.09 5.11
N ASP A 7 -4.26 -9.10 3.85
CA ASP A 7 -3.66 -9.88 2.79
C ASP A 7 -2.78 -9.01 1.90
N PHE A 8 -1.71 -9.60 1.36
CA PHE A 8 -0.72 -8.89 0.56
C PHE A 8 -0.57 -9.55 -0.80
N LYS A 9 -0.40 -8.74 -1.85
CA LYS A 9 -0.18 -9.21 -3.21
C LYS A 9 0.93 -8.43 -3.89
N ALA A 10 1.87 -9.16 -4.51
CA ALA A 10 2.81 -8.57 -5.46
C ALA A 10 2.06 -8.26 -6.75
N THR A 11 2.17 -7.02 -7.23
CA THR A 11 1.52 -6.54 -8.44
C THR A 11 2.42 -5.53 -9.15
N THR A 12 1.91 -4.91 -10.20
CA THR A 12 2.58 -3.85 -10.94
C THR A 12 1.61 -2.70 -11.13
N TYR A 13 2.14 -1.49 -11.30
CA TYR A 13 1.31 -0.32 -11.54
C TYR A 13 0.51 -0.47 -12.84
N PHE A 14 -0.79 -0.20 -12.80
CA PHE A 14 -1.68 -0.46 -13.94
C PHE A 14 -1.37 0.38 -15.19
N MET A 15 -0.75 1.56 -15.04
CA MET A 15 -0.34 2.38 -16.18
C MET A 15 1.04 2.01 -16.73
N ASP A 16 1.88 1.36 -15.93
CA ASP A 16 3.22 0.91 -16.31
C ASP A 16 3.58 -0.37 -15.55
N GLU A 17 3.44 -1.50 -16.23
CA GLU A 17 3.72 -2.83 -15.66
C GLU A 17 5.22 -3.04 -15.30
N THR A 18 6.11 -2.12 -15.71
CA THR A 18 7.52 -2.17 -15.30
C THR A 18 7.76 -1.61 -13.90
N VAL A 19 6.80 -0.87 -13.35
CA VAL A 19 6.88 -0.29 -12.01
C VAL A 19 6.27 -1.28 -10.99
N PRO A 20 7.05 -1.75 -10.01
CA PRO A 20 6.55 -2.67 -9.00
C PRO A 20 5.52 -2.00 -8.10
N ALA A 21 4.53 -2.77 -7.65
CA ALA A 21 3.55 -2.32 -6.69
C ALA A 21 3.18 -3.42 -5.69
N ILE A 22 2.68 -3.00 -4.53
CA ILE A 22 2.11 -3.91 -3.53
C ILE A 22 0.64 -3.58 -3.35
N GLY A 23 -0.21 -4.59 -3.54
CA GLY A 23 -1.60 -4.56 -3.11
C GLY A 23 -1.73 -5.00 -1.66
N VAL A 24 -2.55 -4.29 -0.90
CA VAL A 24 -2.91 -4.59 0.49
C VAL A 24 -4.42 -4.64 0.61
N ASP A 25 -4.97 -5.80 0.95
CA ASP A 25 -6.42 -6.01 1.12
C ASP A 25 -6.75 -6.09 2.62
N PHE A 26 -7.62 -5.19 3.08
CA PHE A 26 -8.07 -5.14 4.48
C PHE A 26 -9.31 -6.03 4.62
N LEU A 27 -9.10 -7.27 5.06
CA LEU A 27 -10.09 -8.35 4.99
C LEU A 27 -11.32 -8.13 5.87
N ASP A 28 -11.24 -7.22 6.84
CA ASP A 28 -12.35 -6.80 7.69
C ASP A 28 -13.23 -5.72 7.05
N VAL A 29 -12.79 -5.11 5.95
CA VAL A 29 -13.51 -4.07 5.21
C VAL A 29 -13.90 -4.60 3.83
N SER A 30 -15.17 -4.97 3.66
CA SER A 30 -15.68 -5.51 2.39
C SER A 30 -16.47 -4.48 1.57
N GLY A 31 -16.26 -4.47 0.25
CA GLY A 31 -17.11 -3.74 -0.70
C GLY A 31 -16.41 -2.61 -1.43
N LYS A 32 -15.61 -2.93 -2.45
CA LYS A 32 -14.90 -1.96 -3.30
C LYS A 32 -15.90 -1.18 -4.16
N THR A 33 -16.12 0.09 -3.85
CA THR A 33 -17.12 0.94 -4.55
C THR A 33 -16.51 2.15 -5.21
N PHE A 34 -15.57 2.83 -4.54
CA PHE A 34 -14.99 4.06 -5.04
C PHE A 34 -13.47 3.97 -5.11
N PHE A 35 -12.93 4.24 -6.30
CA PHE A 35 -11.50 4.36 -6.54
C PHE A 35 -11.03 5.79 -6.24
N GLY A 36 -9.88 5.91 -5.58
CA GLY A 36 -9.26 7.19 -5.24
C GLY A 36 -7.76 7.09 -5.10
N GLU A 37 -7.15 8.22 -4.77
CA GLU A 37 -5.70 8.37 -4.58
C GLU A 37 -5.44 9.18 -3.31
N ILE A 38 -4.37 8.85 -2.59
CA ILE A 38 -3.89 9.65 -1.46
C ILE A 38 -2.70 10.48 -1.93
N GLU A 39 -2.83 11.81 -1.79
CA GLU A 39 -1.73 12.73 -2.07
C GLU A 39 -0.61 12.54 -1.03
N LEU A 40 0.58 12.20 -1.50
CA LEU A 40 1.75 12.00 -0.66
C LEU A 40 2.54 13.30 -0.51
N PRO A 41 3.07 13.61 0.67
CA PRO A 41 4.02 14.70 0.82
C PRO A 41 5.38 14.31 0.23
N GLY A 42 6.11 15.30 -0.31
CA GLY A 42 7.43 15.08 -0.89
C GLY A 42 7.41 15.14 -2.42
N ASP A 43 8.60 14.95 -3.01
CA ASP A 43 8.81 15.02 -4.47
C ASP A 43 9.09 13.62 -5.06
N GLY A 44 8.80 12.55 -4.30
CA GLY A 44 8.95 11.16 -4.72
C GLY A 44 8.02 10.78 -5.87
N VAL A 45 8.26 9.60 -6.45
CA VAL A 45 7.44 9.05 -7.54
C VAL A 45 6.45 8.01 -7.05
N SER A 46 6.54 7.60 -5.78
CA SER A 46 5.58 6.70 -5.17
C SER A 46 4.17 7.30 -5.12
N MET A 47 3.16 6.44 -5.23
CA MET A 47 1.75 6.80 -5.18
C MET A 47 0.97 5.76 -4.38
N ILE A 48 -0.15 6.16 -3.76
CA ILE A 48 -1.09 5.24 -3.14
C ILE A 48 -2.47 5.39 -3.78
N TYR A 49 -2.92 4.33 -4.46
CA TYR A 49 -4.31 4.19 -4.88
C TYR A 49 -5.13 3.46 -3.83
N THR A 50 -6.43 3.76 -3.78
CA THR A 50 -7.35 3.20 -2.78
C THR A 50 -8.63 2.72 -3.43
N ASP A 51 -9.19 1.63 -2.92
CA ASP A 51 -10.61 1.30 -3.08
C ASP A 51 -11.32 1.44 -1.74
N SER A 52 -12.39 2.21 -1.72
CA SER A 52 -13.21 2.46 -0.51
C SER A 52 -14.63 1.93 -0.64
N THR A 53 -15.24 1.65 0.51
CA THR A 53 -16.64 1.28 0.66
C THR A 53 -17.57 2.47 0.46
N LYS A 54 -18.88 2.23 0.41
CA LYS A 54 -19.87 3.32 0.33
C LYS A 54 -19.84 4.20 1.57
N GLU A 55 -19.44 3.62 2.68
CA GLU A 55 -19.31 4.21 4.00
C GLU A 55 -18.00 4.99 4.17
N GLY A 56 -17.10 4.93 3.17
CA GLY A 56 -15.83 5.66 3.14
C GLY A 56 -14.66 4.94 3.79
N GLU A 57 -14.82 3.67 4.15
CA GLU A 57 -13.74 2.85 4.71
C GLU A 57 -12.83 2.34 3.59
N ILE A 58 -11.51 2.42 3.77
CA ILE A 58 -10.56 1.93 2.77
C ILE A 58 -10.48 0.40 2.87
N SER A 59 -10.94 -0.28 1.83
CA SER A 59 -10.94 -1.75 1.74
C SER A 59 -9.66 -2.30 1.12
N TYR A 60 -8.97 -1.50 0.29
CA TYR A 60 -7.75 -1.91 -0.38
C TYR A 60 -6.88 -0.69 -0.68
N ILE A 61 -5.57 -0.89 -0.67
CA ILE A 61 -4.61 0.07 -1.21
C ILE A 61 -3.63 -0.60 -2.17
N GLU A 62 -3.19 0.15 -3.19
CA GLU A 62 -2.06 -0.20 -4.04
C GLU A 62 -0.95 0.83 -3.84
N ILE A 63 0.22 0.36 -3.42
CA ILE A 63 1.40 1.17 -3.16
C ILE A 63 2.33 1.01 -4.37
N VAL A 64 2.45 2.05 -5.18
CA VAL A 64 3.28 2.11 -6.39
C VAL A 64 4.70 2.53 -6.02
N ASP A 65 5.70 1.86 -6.57
CA ASP A 65 7.11 2.03 -6.21
C ASP A 65 7.36 1.98 -4.69
N PRO A 66 7.15 0.82 -4.06
CA PRO A 66 7.32 0.67 -2.62
C PRO A 66 8.77 0.89 -2.16
N SER A 67 9.76 0.81 -3.06
CA SER A 67 11.17 1.12 -2.75
C SER A 67 11.36 2.62 -2.52
N ASP A 68 10.85 3.44 -3.44
CA ASP A 68 10.85 4.90 -3.32
C ASP A 68 10.13 5.31 -2.02
N PHE A 69 8.94 4.76 -1.78
CA PHE A 69 8.16 5.02 -0.56
C PHE A 69 8.96 4.76 0.73
N LEU A 70 9.65 3.62 0.81
CA LEU A 70 10.44 3.25 1.99
C LEU A 70 11.61 4.21 2.23
N SER A 71 12.20 4.74 1.15
CA SER A 71 13.40 5.58 1.22
C SER A 71 13.11 7.03 1.62
N ASP A 72 11.89 7.52 1.39
CA ASP A 72 11.54 8.92 1.68
C ASP A 72 11.12 9.13 3.15
N PRO A 73 11.89 9.86 3.97
CA PRO A 73 11.54 10.12 5.37
C PRO A 73 10.28 10.98 5.55
N ALA A 74 9.85 11.75 4.54
CA ALA A 74 8.59 12.50 4.60
C ALA A 74 7.37 11.58 4.75
N LEU A 75 7.51 10.31 4.35
CA LEU A 75 6.45 9.31 4.34
C LEU A 75 6.44 8.41 5.59
N ASP A 76 7.32 8.67 6.58
CA ASP A 76 7.48 7.82 7.76
C ASP A 76 6.21 7.69 8.62
N ASN A 77 5.33 8.70 8.59
CA ASN A 77 4.15 8.78 9.46
C ASN A 77 2.83 8.59 8.72
N ILE A 78 2.84 8.10 7.47
CA ILE A 78 1.60 7.83 6.74
C ILE A 78 0.95 6.57 7.33
N GLU A 79 -0.31 6.71 7.74
CA GLU A 79 -1.13 5.65 8.31
C GLU A 79 -2.44 5.49 7.55
N ILE A 80 -2.85 4.24 7.32
CA ILE A 80 -4.12 3.88 6.67
C ILE A 80 -4.77 2.79 7.50
N ASN A 81 -6.03 2.99 7.89
CA ASN A 81 -6.77 2.11 8.81
C ASN A 81 -6.00 1.81 10.12
N GLY A 82 -5.21 2.78 10.61
CA GLY A 82 -4.37 2.63 11.80
C GLY A 82 -3.09 1.82 11.60
N TYR A 83 -2.76 1.42 10.37
CA TYR A 83 -1.50 0.77 10.02
C TYR A 83 -0.52 1.75 9.41
N ASN A 84 0.71 1.76 9.90
CA ASN A 84 1.80 2.48 9.22
C ASN A 84 2.11 1.83 7.86
N VAL A 85 2.13 2.65 6.81
CA VAL A 85 2.29 2.15 5.43
C VAL A 85 3.68 1.56 5.18
N LYS A 86 4.76 2.12 5.77
CA LYS A 86 6.09 1.52 5.65
C LYS A 86 6.17 0.15 6.30
N GLU A 87 5.52 -0.04 7.45
CA GLU A 87 5.43 -1.36 8.08
C GLU A 87 4.62 -2.35 7.23
N LEU A 88 3.51 -1.92 6.61
CA LEU A 88 2.77 -2.75 5.64
C LEU A 88 3.68 -3.23 4.50
N ILE A 89 4.47 -2.34 3.89
CA ILE A 89 5.42 -2.69 2.82
C ILE A 89 6.46 -3.70 3.33
N ARG A 90 7.07 -3.45 4.50
CA ARG A 90 8.10 -4.34 5.08
C ARG A 90 7.52 -5.73 5.37
N VAL A 91 6.30 -5.80 5.87
CA VAL A 91 5.59 -7.07 6.11
C VAL A 91 5.29 -7.77 4.78
N ALA A 92 4.82 -7.04 3.76
CA ALA A 92 4.55 -7.56 2.43
C ALA A 92 5.81 -8.18 1.83
N TYR A 93 6.95 -7.47 1.85
CA TYR A 93 8.23 -7.99 1.35
C TYR A 93 8.62 -9.32 2.01
N ARG A 94 8.50 -9.40 3.34
CA ARG A 94 8.80 -10.65 4.07
C ARG A 94 7.83 -11.78 3.70
N ARG A 95 6.52 -11.52 3.65
CA ARG A 95 5.50 -12.56 3.40
C ARG A 95 5.49 -13.06 1.96
N LEU A 96 5.79 -12.18 1.02
CA LEU A 96 5.81 -12.46 -0.42
C LEU A 96 7.19 -12.93 -0.91
N ASN A 97 8.18 -13.04 -0.02
CA ASN A 97 9.58 -13.34 -0.35
C ASN A 97 10.13 -12.40 -1.44
N ILE A 98 9.78 -11.12 -1.37
CA ILE A 98 10.33 -10.10 -2.24
C ILE A 98 11.65 -9.66 -1.61
N GLU A 99 12.75 -10.14 -2.17
CA GLU A 99 14.09 -9.68 -1.80
C GLU A 99 14.28 -8.25 -2.32
N GLN A 100 14.08 -7.27 -1.44
CA GLN A 100 14.74 -5.98 -1.61
C GLN A 100 15.80 -5.85 -0.52
N LEU A 101 17.05 -5.94 -0.95
CA LEU A 101 18.26 -5.64 -0.19
C LEU A 101 18.02 -4.44 0.74
N ILE A 102 18.02 -4.68 2.05
CA ILE A 102 18.28 -3.62 3.04
C ILE A 102 19.75 -3.23 2.90
#